data_AF-A0AA51L4K6-F1
#
_entry.id   AF-A0AA51L4K6-F1
#
_cell.length_a   1.000
_cell.length_b   1.000
_cell.length_c   1.000
_cell.angle_alpha   90.00
_cell.angle_beta   90.00
_cell.angle_gamma   90.00
#
_symmetry.space_group_name_H-M   'P 1'
#
loop_
_entity.id
_entity.type
_entity.pdbx_description
1 polymer ?
#
loop_
_entity_poly.entity_id
_entity_poly.type
_entity_poly.pdbx_seq_one_letter_code
_entity_poly.pdbx_strand_id
1 'polypeptide(L)'
;MRDCYIVVYIIGRFEERFDKLNHYNREFKHDNKFIEDYFINWPFIDLSDDPSFLAYELSKDNGGKVTWGICRRDVRNKIKKDDMILFFGFDKFINPMSYYFIGYATVEEKIKQTEIWSTTATNKYKVYQKYCNILIKKNEQSQDLFYFEPIKYNHEKEWIWKITDGTIGEEKFKKEYFEKLSVASRCIPLNINIKDNYIIFSSDPLQTKIFKTPIKYAEWDGNNLSIINHQIHNDFFLERSIRVGWRHRHMRLNLSANLLNKIRSY
;
A
#
# COMPACT_ATOMS: atom_id res chain seq x y z
N MET A 1 -27.75 2.76 -2.74
CA MET A 1 -26.37 3.31 -2.76
C MET A 1 -25.73 2.97 -1.42
N ARG A 2 -24.64 2.20 -1.42
CA ARG A 2 -23.85 1.99 -0.19
C ARG A 2 -22.87 3.14 -0.04
N ASP A 3 -22.66 3.60 1.19
CA ASP A 3 -21.61 4.56 1.51
C ASP A 3 -20.26 3.99 1.07
N CYS A 4 -19.60 4.62 0.09
CA CYS A 4 -18.22 4.29 -0.27
C CYS A 4 -17.28 5.02 0.70
N TYR A 5 -16.39 4.29 1.37
CA TYR A 5 -15.44 4.87 2.32
C TYR A 5 -14.17 5.32 1.62
N ILE A 6 -13.78 6.59 1.80
CA ILE A 6 -12.44 7.07 1.43
C ILE A 6 -11.46 6.80 2.56
N VAL A 7 -10.33 6.15 2.26
CA VAL A 7 -9.13 6.20 3.10
C VAL A 7 -8.06 7.03 2.40
N VAL A 8 -7.57 8.06 3.10
CA VAL A 8 -6.39 8.81 2.68
C VAL A 8 -5.15 8.07 3.16
N TYR A 9 -4.30 7.64 2.22
CA TYR A 9 -3.00 7.05 2.52
C TYR A 9 -1.89 8.00 2.08
N ILE A 10 -0.92 8.21 2.96
CA ILE A 10 0.19 9.15 2.74
C ILE A 10 1.49 8.36 2.65
N ILE A 11 2.19 8.48 1.54
CA ILE A 11 3.45 7.81 1.25
C ILE A 11 4.59 8.82 1.31
N GLY A 12 5.61 8.56 2.13
CA GLY A 12 6.78 9.43 2.24
C GLY A 12 7.90 8.99 1.32
N ARG A 13 8.72 9.95 0.88
CA ARG A 13 9.99 9.65 0.21
C ARG A 13 10.93 8.87 1.12
N PHE A 14 11.41 7.75 0.60
CA PHE A 14 12.51 6.97 1.18
C PHE A 14 13.79 7.26 0.38
N GLU A 15 14.94 7.33 1.06
CA GLU A 15 16.24 7.39 0.38
C GLU A 15 16.41 6.18 -0.56
N GLU A 16 17.19 6.41 -1.62
CA GLU A 16 17.43 5.53 -2.76
C GLU A 16 17.52 4.05 -2.37
N ARG A 17 16.61 3.22 -2.90
CA ARG A 17 16.66 1.76 -2.74
C ARG A 17 16.90 1.07 -4.08
N PHE A 18 18.12 1.23 -4.59
CA PHE A 18 18.59 0.55 -5.81
C PHE A 18 18.39 -0.98 -5.76
N ASP A 19 18.33 -1.59 -4.58
CA ASP A 19 18.05 -3.03 -4.46
C ASP A 19 16.65 -3.43 -4.97
N LYS A 20 15.64 -2.56 -4.85
CA LYS A 20 14.29 -2.81 -5.41
C LYS A 20 14.29 -2.74 -6.91
N LEU A 21 15.01 -1.77 -7.45
CA LEU A 21 15.19 -1.63 -8.88
C LEU A 21 15.77 -2.92 -9.49
N ASN A 22 16.85 -3.43 -8.89
CA ASN A 22 17.51 -4.66 -9.34
C ASN A 22 16.59 -5.89 -9.27
N HIS A 23 15.75 -6.00 -8.24
CA HIS A 23 14.75 -7.05 -8.14
C HIS A 23 13.72 -6.98 -9.27
N TYR A 24 13.12 -5.80 -9.50
CA TYR A 24 12.10 -5.64 -10.54
C TYR A 24 12.64 -5.87 -11.96
N ASN A 25 13.84 -5.38 -12.24
CA ASN A 25 14.53 -5.67 -13.50
C ASN A 25 14.64 -7.18 -13.74
N ARG A 26 15.01 -7.95 -12.72
CA ARG A 26 15.16 -9.41 -12.81
C ARG A 26 13.83 -10.13 -12.99
N GLU A 27 12.82 -9.77 -12.20
CA GLU A 27 11.55 -10.51 -12.13
C GLU A 27 10.58 -10.22 -13.29
N PHE A 28 10.63 -9.00 -13.84
CA PHE A 28 9.71 -8.54 -14.87
C PHE A 28 10.37 -8.34 -16.24
N LYS A 29 11.70 -8.46 -16.35
CA LYS A 29 12.45 -8.42 -17.62
C LYS A 29 12.16 -7.18 -18.49
N HIS A 30 11.90 -6.03 -17.86
CA HIS A 30 11.75 -4.76 -18.58
C HIS A 30 13.10 -4.12 -18.86
N ASP A 31 13.13 -3.21 -19.84
CA ASP A 31 14.32 -2.41 -20.17
C ASP A 31 14.62 -1.44 -19.02
N ASN A 32 15.90 -1.30 -18.65
CA ASN A 32 16.38 -0.35 -17.64
C ASN A 32 15.87 1.07 -17.94
N LYS A 33 15.73 1.43 -19.22
CA LYS A 33 15.19 2.72 -19.63
C LYS A 33 13.76 2.98 -19.15
N PHE A 34 12.89 1.97 -19.16
CA PHE A 34 11.53 2.13 -18.64
C PHE A 34 11.55 2.48 -17.15
N ILE A 35 12.40 1.81 -16.38
CA ILE A 35 12.45 2.04 -14.94
C ILE A 35 13.14 3.35 -14.61
N GLU A 36 14.18 3.74 -15.36
CA GLU A 36 14.77 5.07 -15.31
C GLU A 36 13.73 6.15 -15.60
N ASP A 37 12.97 6.03 -16.69
CA ASP A 37 11.90 6.96 -17.06
C ASP A 37 10.80 7.01 -15.98
N TYR A 38 10.44 5.85 -15.40
CA TYR A 38 9.50 5.78 -14.28
C TYR A 38 10.00 6.58 -13.09
N PHE A 39 11.25 6.40 -12.67
CA PHE A 39 11.82 7.17 -11.55
C PHE A 39 12.10 8.63 -11.90
N ILE A 40 12.36 9.00 -13.15
CA ILE A 40 12.47 10.41 -13.56
C ILE A 40 11.12 11.13 -13.44
N ASN A 41 10.03 10.44 -13.78
CA ASN A 41 8.68 11.02 -13.74
C ASN A 41 7.96 10.82 -12.41
N TRP A 42 8.43 9.87 -11.59
CA TRP A 42 7.84 9.47 -10.32
C TRP A 42 8.88 9.38 -9.19
N PRO A 43 9.80 10.37 -9.02
CA PRO A 43 11.08 10.12 -8.35
C PRO A 43 11.00 9.92 -6.83
N PHE A 44 9.83 10.08 -6.22
CA PHE A 44 9.77 10.39 -4.80
C PHE A 44 8.83 9.53 -3.97
N ILE A 45 8.02 8.65 -4.59
CA ILE A 45 6.82 8.17 -3.91
C ILE A 45 6.66 6.66 -3.91
N ASP A 46 7.13 5.93 -4.92
CA ASP A 46 6.85 4.49 -4.95
C ASP A 46 8.08 3.61 -5.12
N LEU A 47 8.44 2.97 -4.01
CA LEU A 47 9.36 1.84 -3.98
C LEU A 47 8.60 0.53 -3.85
N SER A 48 7.37 0.45 -4.39
CA SER A 48 6.56 -0.75 -4.60
C SER A 48 6.21 -1.58 -3.37
N ASP A 49 6.46 -1.05 -2.17
CA ASP A 49 6.22 -1.79 -0.93
C ASP A 49 4.72 -1.76 -0.66
N ASP A 50 4.17 -0.61 -0.29
CA ASP A 50 2.79 -0.51 0.15
C ASP A 50 2.30 0.94 -0.04
N PRO A 51 1.56 1.23 -1.14
CA PRO A 51 1.01 0.34 -2.15
C PRO A 51 2.00 -0.01 -3.28
N SER A 52 1.64 -0.96 -4.13
CA SER A 52 2.52 -1.60 -5.11
C SER A 52 2.51 -0.96 -6.52
N PHE A 53 2.60 0.36 -6.67
CA PHE A 53 2.33 1.00 -7.99
C PHE A 53 3.32 0.60 -9.09
N LEU A 54 4.62 0.49 -8.81
CA LEU A 54 5.63 0.06 -9.77
C LEU A 54 5.43 -1.39 -10.17
N ALA A 55 5.18 -2.27 -9.20
CA ALA A 55 4.88 -3.68 -9.47
C ALA A 55 3.63 -3.81 -10.34
N TYR A 56 2.61 -3.00 -10.09
CA TYR A 56 1.42 -2.90 -10.93
C TYR A 56 1.76 -2.45 -12.35
N GLU A 57 2.50 -1.36 -12.54
CA GLU A 57 2.86 -0.87 -13.87
C GLU A 57 3.66 -1.91 -14.67
N LEU A 58 4.54 -2.66 -14.02
CA LEU A 58 5.36 -3.72 -14.66
C LEU A 58 4.57 -4.99 -14.99
N SER A 59 3.41 -5.21 -14.37
CA SER A 59 2.67 -6.48 -14.43
C SER A 59 1.24 -6.36 -14.97
N LYS A 60 0.74 -5.15 -15.22
CA LYS A 60 -0.63 -4.89 -15.68
C LYS A 60 -1.00 -5.68 -16.94
N ASP A 61 -0.06 -5.83 -17.88
CA ASP A 61 -0.27 -6.58 -19.13
C ASP A 61 -0.40 -8.10 -18.89
N ASN A 62 0.03 -8.57 -17.71
CA ASN A 62 -0.07 -9.96 -17.26
C ASN A 62 -1.20 -10.13 -16.21
N GLY A 63 -2.15 -9.20 -16.15
CA GLY A 63 -3.27 -9.24 -15.21
C GLY A 63 -2.91 -8.82 -13.78
N GLY A 64 -1.74 -8.21 -13.59
CA GLY A 64 -1.37 -7.59 -12.32
C GLY A 64 -2.26 -6.40 -11.97
N LYS A 65 -2.59 -6.27 -10.69
CA LYS A 65 -3.38 -5.16 -10.14
C LYS A 65 -2.55 -4.40 -9.12
N VAL A 66 -2.98 -3.18 -8.78
CA VAL A 66 -2.42 -2.47 -7.61
C VAL A 66 -2.80 -3.27 -6.36
N THR A 67 -1.85 -3.39 -5.42
CA THR A 67 -2.08 -4.05 -4.13
C THR A 67 -1.53 -3.21 -2.99
N TRP A 68 -1.99 -3.53 -1.77
CA TRP A 68 -1.53 -2.89 -0.55
C TRP A 68 -1.56 -3.84 0.64
N GLY A 69 -0.39 -4.19 1.14
CA GLY A 69 -0.13 -4.84 2.42
C GLY A 69 -0.30 -3.85 3.58
N ILE A 70 -1.35 -4.02 4.36
CA ILE A 70 -1.66 -3.13 5.48
C ILE A 70 -1.23 -3.78 6.79
N CYS A 71 -0.11 -3.31 7.33
CA CYS A 71 0.29 -3.69 8.68
C CYS A 71 -0.56 -3.01 9.76
N ARG A 72 -0.98 -1.75 9.55
CA ARG A 72 -1.72 -0.97 10.55
C ARG A 72 -3.13 -1.53 10.81
N ARG A 73 -3.34 -2.07 12.01
CA ARG A 73 -4.60 -2.71 12.44
C ARG A 73 -5.81 -1.80 12.37
N ASP A 74 -5.68 -0.54 12.79
CA ASP A 74 -6.76 0.46 12.79
C ASP A 74 -7.25 0.80 11.38
N VAL A 75 -6.35 0.73 10.40
CA VAL A 75 -6.62 0.95 8.97
C VAL A 75 -7.24 -0.29 8.37
N ARG A 76 -6.52 -1.42 8.50
CA ARG A 76 -6.90 -2.70 7.92
C ARG A 76 -8.30 -3.07 8.35
N ASN A 77 -8.64 -2.96 9.63
CA ASN A 77 -9.95 -3.40 10.12
C ASN A 77 -11.13 -2.55 9.60
N LYS A 78 -10.88 -1.31 9.16
CA LYS A 78 -11.92 -0.42 8.63
C LYS A 78 -12.18 -0.62 7.16
N ILE A 79 -11.16 -0.99 6.38
CA ILE A 79 -11.28 -1.13 4.93
C ILE A 79 -12.04 -2.41 4.55
N LYS A 80 -13.01 -2.23 3.65
CA LYS A 80 -13.90 -3.25 3.10
C LYS A 80 -13.86 -3.23 1.58
N LYS A 81 -14.44 -4.27 0.98
CA LYS A 81 -14.73 -4.32 -0.45
C LYS A 81 -15.59 -3.11 -0.86
N ASP A 82 -15.32 -2.60 -2.05
CA ASP A 82 -15.94 -1.42 -2.68
C ASP A 82 -15.56 -0.06 -2.04
N ASP A 83 -14.64 -0.04 -1.06
CA ASP A 83 -14.08 1.20 -0.54
C ASP A 83 -13.12 1.82 -1.55
N MET A 84 -13.08 3.15 -1.62
CA MET A 84 -12.15 3.88 -2.46
C MET A 84 -10.97 4.37 -1.60
N ILE A 85 -9.75 4.17 -2.06
CA ILE A 85 -8.55 4.64 -1.38
C ILE A 85 -7.98 5.78 -2.21
N LEU A 86 -7.72 6.92 -1.59
CA LEU A 86 -7.01 8.04 -2.20
C LEU A 86 -5.56 8.01 -1.75
N PHE A 87 -4.66 8.03 -2.70
CA PHE A 87 -3.23 7.98 -2.44
C PHE A 87 -2.62 9.37 -2.59
N PHE A 88 -1.96 9.80 -1.53
CA PHE A 88 -1.16 11.00 -1.50
C PHE A 88 0.29 10.64 -1.19
N GLY A 89 1.23 11.35 -1.79
CA GLY A 89 2.64 11.25 -1.49
C GLY A 89 3.16 12.57 -0.97
N PHE A 90 4.29 12.57 -0.28
CA PHE A 90 4.97 13.80 0.11
C PHE A 90 6.48 13.68 -0.02
N ASP A 91 7.11 14.79 -0.38
CA ASP A 91 8.56 14.91 -0.35
C ASP A 91 8.99 15.61 0.94
N LYS A 92 9.58 14.84 1.87
CA LYS A 92 10.07 15.33 3.16
C LYS A 92 11.39 16.07 3.10
N PHE A 93 12.12 15.99 1.99
CA PHE A 93 13.44 16.57 1.83
C PHE A 93 13.42 17.93 1.16
N ILE A 94 12.26 18.34 0.65
CA ILE A 94 12.04 19.67 0.08
C ILE A 94 11.33 20.52 1.12
N ASN A 95 11.79 21.77 1.30
CA ASN A 95 11.10 22.78 2.09
C ASN A 95 10.66 23.92 1.13
N PRO A 96 9.35 24.24 1.03
CA PRO A 96 8.23 23.62 1.74
C PRO A 96 7.96 22.17 1.33
N MET A 97 7.50 21.36 2.28
CA MET A 97 7.13 19.96 2.04
C MET A 97 5.96 19.91 1.08
N SER A 98 6.18 19.35 -0.11
CA SER A 98 5.13 19.24 -1.13
C SER A 98 4.36 17.93 -0.99
N TYR A 99 3.03 18.01 -1.05
CA TYR A 99 2.11 16.88 -1.11
C TYR A 99 1.56 16.72 -2.52
N TYR A 100 1.46 15.49 -2.98
CA TYR A 100 1.03 15.13 -4.33
C TYR A 100 -0.12 14.13 -4.26
N PHE A 101 -1.16 14.33 -5.05
CA PHE A 101 -2.19 13.34 -5.31
C PHE A 101 -1.69 12.34 -6.37
N ILE A 102 -1.60 11.07 -6.00
CA ILE A 102 -1.03 10.01 -6.82
C ILE A 102 -2.12 9.30 -7.62
N GLY A 103 -3.33 9.23 -7.08
CA GLY A 103 -4.44 8.52 -7.70
C GLY A 103 -5.44 7.97 -6.69
N TYR A 104 -6.35 7.15 -7.21
CA TYR A 104 -7.36 6.46 -6.43
C TYR A 104 -7.47 5.00 -6.86
N ALA A 105 -7.92 4.13 -5.95
CA ALA A 105 -8.21 2.74 -6.27
C ALA A 105 -9.36 2.20 -5.43
N THR A 106 -10.23 1.41 -6.04
CA THR A 106 -11.36 0.78 -5.36
C THR A 106 -10.99 -0.63 -4.93
N VAL A 107 -11.27 -0.98 -3.68
CA VAL A 107 -10.96 -2.30 -3.10
C VAL A 107 -11.83 -3.36 -3.75
N GLU A 108 -11.21 -4.27 -4.49
CA GLU A 108 -11.90 -5.40 -5.11
C GLU A 108 -11.96 -6.59 -4.13
N GLU A 109 -10.81 -6.92 -3.55
CA GLU A 109 -10.64 -8.05 -2.65
C GLU A 109 -9.70 -7.71 -1.50
N LYS A 110 -9.91 -8.40 -0.38
CA LYS A 110 -9.05 -8.33 0.79
C LYS A 110 -8.82 -9.74 1.31
N ILE A 111 -7.57 -10.16 1.32
CA ILE A 111 -7.14 -11.53 1.59
C ILE A 111 -6.04 -11.56 2.63
N LYS A 112 -5.73 -12.74 3.15
CA LYS A 112 -4.51 -12.97 3.93
C LYS A 112 -3.32 -13.09 2.99
N GLN A 113 -2.17 -12.54 3.39
CA GLN A 113 -0.92 -12.70 2.62
C GLN A 113 -0.55 -14.17 2.36
N THR A 114 -0.92 -15.08 3.26
CA THR A 114 -0.68 -16.53 3.09
C THR A 114 -1.44 -17.14 1.92
N GLU A 115 -2.57 -16.57 1.51
CA GLU A 115 -3.38 -17.08 0.39
C GLU A 115 -2.68 -16.87 -0.96
N ILE A 116 -1.80 -15.86 -1.06
CA ILE A 116 -1.01 -15.58 -2.26
C ILE A 116 -0.16 -16.79 -2.66
N TRP A 117 0.26 -17.59 -1.68
CA TRP A 117 1.15 -18.74 -1.85
C TRP A 117 0.45 -20.08 -2.01
N SER A 118 -0.88 -20.08 -2.19
CA SER A 118 -1.61 -21.32 -2.44
C SER A 118 -1.01 -22.10 -3.63
N THR A 119 -0.75 -23.39 -3.43
CA THR A 119 -0.17 -24.30 -4.44
C THR A 119 -1.20 -24.86 -5.41
N THR A 120 -2.47 -24.46 -5.27
CA THR A 120 -3.53 -24.88 -6.18
C THR A 120 -3.23 -24.41 -7.61
N ALA A 121 -3.45 -25.28 -8.60
CA ALA A 121 -3.23 -24.96 -10.02
C ALA A 121 -4.06 -23.76 -10.49
N THR A 122 -5.14 -23.43 -9.78
CA THR A 122 -6.05 -22.32 -10.02
C THR A 122 -5.75 -21.08 -9.16
N ASN A 123 -4.57 -20.97 -8.55
CA ASN A 123 -4.22 -19.83 -7.71
C ASN A 123 -4.12 -18.53 -8.54
N LYS A 124 -5.22 -17.78 -8.60
CA LYS A 124 -5.33 -16.48 -9.26
C LYS A 124 -4.41 -15.40 -8.66
N TYR A 125 -3.85 -15.61 -7.48
CA TYR A 125 -2.97 -14.65 -6.80
C TYR A 125 -1.49 -14.82 -7.13
N LYS A 126 -1.13 -15.79 -7.98
CA LYS A 126 0.27 -16.11 -8.30
C LYS A 126 1.06 -14.91 -8.85
N VAL A 127 0.42 -14.00 -9.58
CA VAL A 127 1.05 -12.78 -10.12
C VAL A 127 1.63 -11.89 -9.02
N TYR A 128 0.98 -11.86 -7.84
CA TYR A 128 1.38 -11.00 -6.71
C TYR A 128 2.57 -11.55 -5.91
N GLN A 129 3.00 -12.80 -6.15
CA GLN A 129 4.17 -13.39 -5.48
C GLN A 129 5.49 -12.67 -5.80
N LYS A 130 5.51 -11.91 -6.91
CA LYS A 130 6.68 -11.14 -7.37
C LYS A 130 6.74 -9.73 -6.81
N TYR A 131 5.64 -9.26 -6.21
CA TYR A 131 5.53 -7.91 -5.68
C TYR A 131 6.36 -7.79 -4.40
N CYS A 132 6.98 -6.64 -4.18
CA CYS A 132 7.79 -6.38 -2.99
C CYS A 132 6.98 -5.98 -1.75
N ASN A 133 5.65 -5.90 -1.82
CA ASN A 133 4.84 -5.79 -0.62
C ASN A 133 5.25 -6.90 0.34
N ILE A 134 5.36 -6.60 1.63
CA ILE A 134 5.60 -7.55 2.69
C ILE A 134 4.76 -8.83 2.46
N LEU A 135 5.36 -10.00 2.18
CA LEU A 135 4.61 -11.25 2.01
C LEU A 135 4.90 -12.22 3.17
N ILE A 136 3.91 -13.03 3.51
CA ILE A 136 4.05 -14.15 4.44
C ILE A 136 3.72 -15.42 3.70
N LYS A 137 4.70 -16.31 3.64
CA LYS A 137 4.58 -17.62 3.01
C LYS A 137 4.46 -18.69 4.07
N LYS A 138 3.80 -19.79 3.74
CA LYS A 138 3.75 -20.99 4.58
C LYS A 138 4.81 -21.98 4.10
N ASN A 139 5.54 -22.57 5.03
CA ASN A 139 6.40 -23.72 4.77
C ASN A 139 5.50 -24.93 4.57
N GLU A 140 5.57 -25.55 3.40
CA GLU A 140 4.72 -26.69 3.06
C GLU A 140 5.00 -27.90 3.96
N GLN A 141 6.25 -28.08 4.38
CA GLN A 141 6.69 -29.22 5.20
C GLN A 141 6.38 -29.03 6.68
N SER A 142 6.80 -27.90 7.26
CA SER A 142 6.63 -27.66 8.70
C SER A 142 5.33 -26.95 9.08
N GLN A 143 4.57 -26.49 8.08
CA GLN A 143 3.41 -25.60 8.23
C GLN A 143 3.76 -24.22 8.81
N ASP A 144 5.03 -23.98 9.18
CA ASP A 144 5.48 -22.72 9.77
C ASP A 144 5.22 -21.57 8.80
N LEU A 145 4.85 -20.43 9.36
CA LEU A 145 4.77 -19.22 8.58
C LEU A 145 6.19 -18.65 8.48
N PHE A 146 6.56 -18.05 7.36
CA PHE A 146 7.80 -17.31 7.25
C PHE A 146 7.59 -16.03 6.47
N TYR A 147 8.30 -15.02 6.94
CA TYR A 147 8.42 -13.76 6.25
C TYR A 147 9.18 -13.96 4.94
N PHE A 148 8.56 -13.55 3.85
CA PHE A 148 9.12 -13.57 2.53
C PHE A 148 9.09 -12.15 1.98
N GLU A 149 10.26 -11.52 1.97
CA GLU A 149 10.49 -10.41 1.06
C GLU A 149 11.49 -10.86 0.00
N PRO A 150 11.20 -10.57 -1.27
CA PRO A 150 12.14 -10.88 -2.35
C PRO A 150 13.49 -10.16 -2.18
N ILE A 151 13.51 -9.09 -1.39
CA ILE A 151 14.68 -8.26 -1.12
C ILE A 151 14.94 -8.29 0.38
N LYS A 152 16.20 -8.50 0.78
CA LYS A 152 16.56 -8.60 2.19
C LYS A 152 16.51 -7.22 2.83
N TYR A 153 15.43 -6.93 3.53
CA TYR A 153 15.33 -5.75 4.37
C TYR A 153 15.43 -6.09 5.85
N ASN A 154 16.05 -5.17 6.59
CA ASN A 154 16.07 -5.21 8.04
C ASN A 154 14.82 -4.49 8.57
N HIS A 155 13.64 -5.07 8.34
CA HIS A 155 12.41 -4.52 8.91
C HIS A 155 12.41 -4.68 10.43
N GLU A 156 11.92 -3.67 11.13
CA GLU A 156 11.54 -3.80 12.52
C GLU A 156 10.44 -4.87 12.62
N LYS A 157 10.73 -6.00 13.29
CA LYS A 157 9.81 -7.16 13.35
C LYS A 157 8.46 -6.84 14.02
N GLU A 158 8.30 -5.62 14.55
CA GLU A 158 7.06 -5.10 15.13
C GLU A 158 5.88 -5.11 14.13
N TRP A 159 6.13 -5.02 12.83
CA TRP A 159 5.05 -5.08 11.84
C TRP A 159 4.29 -6.42 11.88
N ILE A 160 4.95 -7.53 12.26
CA ILE A 160 4.33 -8.86 12.41
C ILE A 160 3.24 -8.82 13.47
N TRP A 161 3.46 -8.11 14.59
CA TRP A 161 2.42 -7.92 15.61
C TRP A 161 1.23 -7.15 15.04
N LYS A 162 1.48 -6.12 14.22
CA LYS A 162 0.43 -5.24 13.69
C LYS A 162 -0.52 -6.00 12.76
N ILE A 163 -0.04 -7.02 12.03
CA ILE A 163 -0.87 -7.86 11.15
C ILE A 163 -1.65 -8.97 11.87
N THR A 164 -1.44 -9.16 13.18
CA THR A 164 -2.24 -10.12 13.97
C THR A 164 -3.66 -9.60 14.22
N ASP A 165 -4.50 -10.45 14.82
CA ASP A 165 -5.85 -10.10 15.25
C ASP A 165 -5.91 -9.19 16.49
N GLY A 166 -4.80 -9.01 17.19
CA GLY A 166 -4.71 -8.14 18.36
C GLY A 166 -5.15 -8.77 19.68
N THR A 167 -5.39 -10.07 19.70
CA THR A 167 -5.61 -10.83 20.95
C THR A 167 -4.42 -10.79 21.89
N ILE A 168 -3.21 -10.64 21.34
CA ILE A 168 -1.96 -10.52 22.09
C ILE A 168 -1.53 -9.05 22.11
N GLY A 169 -1.36 -8.49 23.30
CA GLY A 169 -0.80 -7.14 23.49
C GLY A 169 0.63 -7.03 22.97
N GLU A 170 1.05 -5.83 22.58
CA GLU A 170 2.37 -5.61 21.94
C GLU A 170 3.54 -6.05 22.82
N GLU A 171 3.52 -5.70 24.10
CA GLU A 171 4.56 -6.08 25.07
C GLU A 171 4.65 -7.60 25.24
N LYS A 172 3.50 -8.26 25.38
CA LYS A 172 3.42 -9.72 25.48
C LYS A 172 3.94 -10.37 24.19
N PHE A 173 3.58 -9.82 23.03
CA PHE A 173 4.08 -10.30 21.75
C PHE A 173 5.61 -10.18 21.64
N LYS A 174 6.15 -9.02 22.05
CA LYS A 174 7.60 -8.76 22.10
C LYS A 174 8.31 -9.80 22.97
N LYS A 175 7.82 -10.01 24.19
CA LYS A 175 8.41 -10.97 25.13
C LYS A 175 8.32 -12.43 24.66
N GLU A 176 7.18 -12.86 24.13
CA GLU A 176 6.94 -14.28 23.84
C GLU A 176 7.48 -14.73 22.49
N TYR A 177 7.55 -13.81 21.51
CA TYR A 177 7.83 -14.14 20.12
C TYR A 177 9.02 -13.37 19.55
N PHE A 178 9.18 -12.08 19.83
CA PHE A 178 10.20 -11.25 19.16
C PHE A 178 11.64 -11.69 19.46
N GLU A 179 11.90 -12.14 20.70
CA GLU A 179 13.18 -12.72 21.12
C GLU A 179 13.45 -14.08 20.47
N LYS A 180 12.40 -14.81 20.10
CA LYS A 180 12.47 -16.14 19.44
C LYS A 180 12.53 -16.04 17.91
N LEU A 181 12.09 -14.91 17.33
CA LEU A 181 12.25 -14.61 15.91
C LEU A 181 13.75 -14.41 15.62
N SER A 182 14.51 -15.47 15.35
CA SER A 182 15.89 -15.29 14.90
C SER A 182 15.88 -14.61 13.52
N VAL A 183 16.74 -13.61 13.30
CA VAL A 183 16.87 -12.90 12.00
C VAL A 183 17.19 -13.89 10.86
N ALA A 184 17.83 -15.01 11.21
CA ALA A 184 18.15 -16.09 10.28
C ALA A 184 16.93 -16.96 9.91
N SER A 185 16.00 -17.22 10.83
CA SER A 185 14.92 -18.19 10.58
C SER A 185 13.80 -17.63 9.70
N ARG A 186 13.55 -16.31 9.72
CA ARG A 186 12.37 -15.69 9.09
C ARG A 186 11.02 -16.32 9.53
N CYS A 187 11.02 -17.25 10.47
CA CYS A 187 9.85 -18.03 10.86
C CYS A 187 8.95 -17.21 11.79
N ILE A 188 7.67 -17.17 11.47
CA ILE A 188 6.59 -16.61 12.27
C ILE A 188 5.94 -17.78 13.02
N PRO A 189 5.81 -17.69 14.36
CA PRO A 189 5.18 -18.72 15.19
C PRO A 189 3.79 -19.15 14.69
N LEU A 190 3.56 -20.47 14.62
CA LEU A 190 2.32 -21.10 14.14
C LEU A 190 1.04 -20.65 14.85
N ASN A 191 1.16 -20.22 16.11
CA ASN A 191 0.01 -19.86 16.95
C ASN A 191 -0.49 -18.43 16.71
N ILE A 192 0.08 -17.71 15.74
CA ILE A 192 -0.32 -16.33 15.42
C ILE A 192 -1.39 -16.35 14.34
N ASN A 193 -2.57 -15.82 14.67
CA ASN A 193 -3.64 -15.62 13.71
C ASN A 193 -3.40 -14.36 12.87
N ILE A 194 -2.98 -14.56 11.62
CA ILE A 194 -2.86 -13.48 10.63
C ILE A 194 -4.25 -13.16 10.08
N LYS A 195 -4.58 -11.86 10.09
CA LYS A 195 -5.83 -11.33 9.52
C LYS A 195 -5.63 -10.88 8.09
N ASP A 196 -6.74 -10.73 7.37
CA ASP A 196 -6.78 -10.27 5.99
C ASP A 196 -6.16 -8.87 5.91
N ASN A 197 -4.93 -8.82 5.43
CA ASN A 197 -4.05 -7.67 5.48
C ASN A 197 -3.48 -7.31 4.10
N TYR A 198 -3.95 -7.98 3.04
CA TYR A 198 -3.53 -7.72 1.69
C TYR A 198 -4.73 -7.29 0.86
N ILE A 199 -4.70 -6.06 0.37
CA ILE A 199 -5.74 -5.51 -0.50
C ILE A 199 -5.33 -5.70 -1.94
N ILE A 200 -6.28 -6.14 -2.77
CA ILE A 200 -6.20 -6.14 -4.22
C ILE A 200 -7.24 -5.14 -4.72
N PHE A 201 -6.79 -4.16 -5.51
CA PHE A 201 -7.66 -3.15 -6.07
C PHE A 201 -8.26 -3.58 -7.41
N SER A 202 -9.36 -2.94 -7.80
CA SER A 202 -10.04 -3.17 -9.08
C SER A 202 -9.11 -2.87 -10.26
N SER A 203 -9.22 -3.67 -11.33
CA SER A 203 -8.56 -3.39 -12.61
C SER A 203 -9.40 -2.52 -13.54
N ASP A 204 -10.64 -2.20 -13.17
CA ASP A 204 -11.50 -1.31 -13.96
C ASP A 204 -10.92 0.12 -13.92
N PRO A 205 -10.60 0.74 -15.08
CA PRO A 205 -10.02 2.09 -15.14
C PRO A 205 -10.98 3.17 -14.60
N LEU A 206 -12.28 2.89 -14.52
CA LEU A 206 -13.26 3.76 -13.85
C LEU A 206 -13.25 3.59 -12.33
N GLN A 207 -12.56 2.60 -11.79
CA GLN A 207 -12.52 2.33 -10.35
C GLN A 207 -11.12 2.47 -9.76
N THR A 208 -10.10 2.40 -10.60
CA THR A 208 -8.69 2.55 -10.21
C THR A 208 -7.95 3.35 -11.27
N LYS A 209 -7.34 4.46 -10.83
CA LYS A 209 -6.48 5.30 -11.64
C LYS A 209 -5.29 5.76 -10.84
N ILE A 210 -4.10 5.38 -11.30
CA ILE A 210 -2.82 5.86 -10.78
C ILE A 210 -2.20 6.78 -11.84
N PHE A 211 -1.87 8.01 -11.45
CA PHE A 211 -1.30 8.99 -12.38
C PHE A 211 0.19 8.72 -12.59
N LYS A 212 0.61 8.65 -13.87
CA LYS A 212 2.03 8.57 -14.24
C LYS A 212 2.85 9.74 -13.71
N THR A 213 2.20 10.91 -13.57
CA THR A 213 2.78 12.10 -12.97
C THR A 213 1.87 12.55 -11.83
N PRO A 214 2.29 12.37 -10.57
CA PRO A 214 1.52 12.80 -9.41
C PRO A 214 1.17 14.30 -9.48
N ILE A 215 -0.07 14.64 -9.16
CA ILE A 215 -0.57 16.01 -9.25
C ILE A 215 -0.26 16.74 -7.95
N LYS A 216 0.52 17.83 -8.00
CA LYS A 216 0.80 18.64 -6.80
C LYS A 216 -0.50 19.13 -6.18
N TYR A 217 -0.69 18.84 -4.90
CA TYR A 217 -1.94 19.09 -4.17
C TYR A 217 -1.79 20.21 -3.15
N ALA A 218 -0.75 20.16 -2.31
CA ALA A 218 -0.55 21.10 -1.22
C ALA A 218 0.94 21.28 -0.88
N GLU A 219 1.26 22.30 -0.10
CA GLU A 219 2.60 22.56 0.44
C GLU A 219 2.51 22.87 1.94
N TRP A 220 3.46 22.39 2.72
CA TRP A 220 3.59 22.69 4.15
C TRP A 220 4.94 23.35 4.44
N ASP A 221 4.90 24.55 5.02
CA ASP A 221 6.08 25.38 5.31
C ASP A 221 6.65 25.19 6.73
N GLY A 222 6.11 24.23 7.48
CA GLY A 222 6.41 24.03 8.90
C GLY A 222 5.32 24.55 9.84
N ASN A 223 4.51 25.52 9.39
CA ASN A 223 3.48 26.18 10.18
C ASN A 223 2.09 26.05 9.55
N ASN A 224 2.00 26.23 8.23
CA ASN A 224 0.76 26.30 7.47
C ASN A 224 0.78 25.32 6.31
N LEU A 225 -0.39 24.76 6.02
CA LEU A 225 -0.62 23.99 4.81
C LEU A 225 -1.36 24.86 3.80
N SER A 226 -0.73 25.10 2.66
CA SER A 226 -1.30 25.80 1.52
C SER A 226 -1.84 24.78 0.52
N ILE A 227 -3.14 24.79 0.27
CA ILE A 227 -3.75 23.99 -0.79
C ILE A 227 -3.44 24.65 -2.13
N ILE A 228 -2.76 23.93 -3.03
CA ILE A 228 -2.39 24.40 -4.36
C ILE A 228 -3.45 23.99 -5.38
N ASN A 229 -3.95 22.75 -5.29
CA ASN A 229 -4.97 22.24 -6.19
C ASN A 229 -6.35 22.28 -5.51
N HIS A 230 -7.01 23.42 -5.61
CA HIS A 230 -8.36 23.62 -5.06
C HIS A 230 -9.40 22.73 -5.73
N GLN A 231 -9.22 22.36 -7.00
CA GLN A 231 -10.17 21.49 -7.68
C GLN A 231 -10.17 20.07 -7.06
N ILE A 232 -9.00 19.45 -6.85
CA ILE A 232 -8.86 18.22 -6.07
C ILE A 232 -9.41 18.44 -4.66
N HIS A 233 -9.07 19.55 -4.00
CA HIS A 233 -9.57 19.83 -2.66
C HIS A 233 -11.10 19.86 -2.59
N ASN A 234 -11.74 20.54 -3.55
CA ASN A 234 -13.18 20.67 -3.63
C ASN A 234 -13.84 19.32 -3.88
N ASP A 235 -13.26 18.53 -4.78
CA ASP A 235 -13.81 17.26 -5.24
C ASP A 235 -13.63 16.11 -4.25
N PHE A 236 -12.71 16.23 -3.30
CA PHE A 236 -12.48 15.17 -2.32
C PHE A 236 -12.77 15.60 -0.87
N PHE A 237 -12.70 16.89 -0.53
CA PHE A 237 -12.64 17.34 0.86
C PHE A 237 -13.67 18.40 1.28
N LEU A 238 -14.34 19.11 0.36
CA LEU A 238 -15.26 20.20 0.73
C LEU A 238 -16.70 19.78 0.97
N GLU A 239 -17.18 18.65 0.45
CA GLU A 239 -18.59 18.29 0.64
C GLU A 239 -18.98 18.05 2.11
N ARG A 240 -18.05 17.86 3.08
CA ARG A 240 -18.40 17.57 4.49
C ARG A 240 -17.42 18.04 5.59
N SER A 241 -16.96 19.28 5.59
CA SER A 241 -16.30 19.89 6.78
C SER A 241 -15.13 19.06 7.35
N ILE A 242 -14.28 18.53 6.47
CA ILE A 242 -13.24 17.58 6.85
C ILE A 242 -12.04 18.36 7.41
N ARG A 243 -11.89 18.38 8.74
CA ARG A 243 -10.67 18.88 9.40
C ARG A 243 -9.55 17.86 9.20
N VAL A 244 -8.70 18.08 8.21
CA VAL A 244 -7.54 17.23 7.94
C VAL A 244 -6.48 17.45 9.04
N GLY A 245 -6.40 16.51 9.98
CA GLY A 245 -5.28 16.44 10.92
C GLY A 245 -4.13 15.65 10.29
N TRP A 246 -3.12 16.34 9.76
CA TRP A 246 -2.03 15.77 8.93
C TRP A 246 -1.00 14.89 9.65
N ARG A 247 -1.27 14.41 10.87
CA ARG A 247 -0.44 13.41 11.54
C ARG A 247 -0.98 12.01 11.26
N HIS A 248 -0.54 11.33 10.20
CA HIS A 248 -0.81 9.90 9.93
C HIS A 248 -2.23 9.41 10.31
N ARG A 249 -3.26 10.23 10.06
CA ARG A 249 -4.64 9.94 10.46
C ARG A 249 -5.43 9.50 9.23
N HIS A 250 -6.06 8.35 9.36
CA HIS A 250 -7.00 7.83 8.40
C HIS A 250 -8.35 8.52 8.64
N MET A 251 -8.85 9.19 7.61
CA MET A 251 -10.20 9.77 7.63
C MET A 251 -11.17 8.80 6.97
N ARG A 252 -12.45 8.89 7.33
CA ARG A 252 -13.55 8.11 6.76
C ARG A 252 -14.56 9.11 6.21
N LEU A 253 -14.82 9.05 4.91
CA LEU A 253 -15.78 9.91 4.23
C LEU A 253 -16.88 9.04 3.61
N ASN A 254 -18.13 9.48 3.66
CA ASN A 254 -19.23 8.88 2.89
C ASN A 254 -19.45 9.74 1.64
N LEU A 255 -19.33 9.13 0.47
CA LEU A 255 -19.48 9.84 -0.81
C LEU A 255 -20.90 9.78 -1.38
N SER A 256 -21.31 10.87 -2.03
CA SER A 256 -22.45 10.89 -2.93
C SER A 256 -22.09 10.24 -4.28
N ALA A 257 -23.08 9.72 -5.02
CA ALA A 257 -22.84 9.16 -6.36
C ALA A 257 -22.31 10.22 -7.36
N ASN A 258 -22.68 11.48 -7.18
CA ASN A 258 -22.20 12.58 -8.02
C ASN A 258 -20.69 12.82 -7.82
N LEU A 259 -20.22 12.74 -6.57
CA LEU A 259 -18.81 12.91 -6.25
C LEU A 259 -17.97 11.76 -6.83
N LEU A 260 -18.46 10.52 -6.74
CA LEU A 260 -17.81 9.36 -7.40
C LEU A 260 -17.67 9.55 -8.91
N ASN A 261 -18.71 10.04 -9.60
CA ASN A 261 -18.64 10.28 -11.04
C ASN A 261 -17.65 11.40 -11.39
N LYS A 262 -17.54 12.44 -10.54
CA LYS A 262 -16.57 13.52 -10.74
C LYS A 262 -15.13 13.04 -10.56
N ILE A 263 -14.87 12.22 -9.55
CA ILE A 263 -13.56 11.59 -9.32
C ILE A 263 -13.14 10.75 -10.53
N ARG A 264 -14.09 10.02 -11.13
CA ARG A 264 -13.87 9.21 -12.32
C ARG A 264 -13.59 10.01 -13.60
N SER A 265 -13.83 11.32 -13.59
CA SER A 265 -13.56 12.19 -14.74
C SER A 265 -12.13 12.72 -14.80
N TYR A 266 -11.37 12.62 -13.70
CA TYR A 266 -9.93 12.90 -13.69
C TYR A 266 -9.15 11.82 -14.40
#